data_AF-A0A6L3FB10-F1
#
_entry.id   AF-A0A6L3FB10-F1
#
_cell.length_a   1.000
_cell.length_b   1.000
_cell.length_c   1.000
_cell.angle_alpha   90.00
_cell.angle_beta   90.00
_cell.angle_gamma   90.00
#
_symmetry.space_group_name_H-M   'P 1'
#
loop_
_entity.id
_entity.type
_entity.pdbx_description
1 polymer ?
#
loop_
_entity_poly.entity_id
_entity_poly.type
_entity_poly.pdbx_seq_one_letter_code
_entity_poly.pdbx_strand_id
1 'polypeptide(L)'
;MINTSNIISRYQSQLDTESKLRERIIIMRHSLAQNRRQARRKQKQQNRTTLFFAALLMLTGIGALIWMGVKSVSDSKYSQESPALMQAGNQALDFELASLNGGNVALSDYQGQIIIMNMWATWCPPCRAEMPELDQFYQTHKAEGVVVLAVNGQESEGTVRPFIQANNFTFPVLLDLDGEVGRQYMARSFPTTYVIDRNGRIEHVKVGQISESELEQIVAPLLQ
;
A
#
# COMPACT_ATOMS: atom_id res chain seq x y z
N MET A 1 -57.87 -82.21 46.80
CA MET A 1 -56.63 -82.64 46.11
C MET A 1 -56.14 -81.47 45.27
N ILE A 2 -55.00 -80.87 45.61
CA ILE A 2 -54.45 -79.71 44.90
C ILE A 2 -53.64 -80.22 43.70
N ASN A 3 -54.00 -79.75 42.50
CA ASN A 3 -53.46 -80.23 41.24
C ASN A 3 -52.05 -79.64 40.98
N THR A 4 -51.02 -80.39 41.34
CA THR A 4 -49.59 -80.00 41.26
C THR A 4 -49.06 -79.85 39.84
N SER A 5 -49.71 -80.43 38.82
CA SER A 5 -49.27 -80.32 37.43
C SER A 5 -49.44 -78.89 36.87
N ASN A 6 -50.48 -78.17 37.33
CA ASN A 6 -50.76 -76.80 36.90
C ASN A 6 -49.73 -75.78 37.41
N ILE A 7 -49.07 -76.06 38.55
CA ILE A 7 -48.08 -75.15 39.16
C ILE A 7 -46.75 -75.25 38.41
N ILE A 8 -46.30 -76.47 38.10
CA ILE A 8 -45.04 -76.72 37.38
C ILE A 8 -45.13 -76.17 35.94
N SER A 9 -46.28 -76.36 35.26
CA SER A 9 -46.49 -75.82 33.91
C SER A 9 -46.43 -74.29 33.88
N ARG A 10 -47.02 -73.60 34.88
CA ARG A 10 -46.94 -72.13 34.99
C ARG A 10 -45.51 -71.65 35.25
N TYR A 11 -44.76 -72.36 36.09
CA TYR A 11 -43.36 -72.00 36.38
C TYR A 11 -42.46 -72.17 35.15
N GLN A 12 -42.61 -73.27 34.42
CA GLN A 12 -41.89 -73.49 33.15
C GLN A 12 -42.26 -72.45 32.09
N SER A 13 -43.53 -72.08 31.97
CA SER A 13 -43.97 -71.01 31.07
C SER A 13 -43.38 -69.64 31.44
N GLN A 14 -43.23 -69.35 32.74
CA GLN A 14 -42.64 -68.11 33.21
C GLN A 14 -41.13 -68.06 32.93
N LEU A 15 -40.42 -69.16 33.13
CA LEU A 15 -39.00 -69.28 32.79
C LEU A 15 -38.75 -69.16 31.28
N ASP A 16 -39.61 -69.75 30.45
CA ASP A 16 -39.51 -69.61 28.99
C ASP A 16 -39.76 -68.16 28.52
N THR A 17 -40.68 -67.45 29.18
CA THR A 17 -40.96 -66.03 28.90
C THR A 17 -39.78 -65.13 29.25
N GLU A 18 -39.15 -65.35 30.41
CA GLU A 18 -37.92 -64.65 30.83
C GLU A 18 -36.74 -64.94 29.91
N SER A 19 -36.60 -66.19 29.46
CA SER A 19 -35.57 -66.58 28.48
C SER A 19 -35.73 -65.83 27.16
N LYS A 20 -36.94 -65.84 26.60
CA LYS A 20 -37.28 -65.12 25.36
C LYS A 20 -37.11 -63.60 25.52
N LEU A 21 -37.39 -63.05 26.70
CA LEU A 21 -37.18 -61.63 26.98
C LEU A 21 -35.68 -61.28 26.99
N ARG A 22 -34.84 -62.11 27.60
CA ARG A 22 -33.39 -61.94 27.64
C ARG A 22 -32.76 -62.00 26.24
N GLU A 23 -33.17 -62.96 25.41
CA GLU A 23 -32.70 -63.06 24.02
C GLU A 23 -33.05 -61.80 23.21
N ARG A 24 -34.29 -61.31 23.34
CA ARG A 24 -34.74 -60.08 22.66
C ARG A 24 -33.94 -58.85 23.09
N ILE A 25 -33.61 -58.72 24.38
CA ILE A 25 -32.78 -57.61 24.88
C ILE A 25 -31.36 -57.68 24.31
N ILE A 26 -30.77 -58.86 24.20
CA ILE A 26 -29.43 -59.05 23.62
C ILE A 26 -29.43 -58.67 22.14
N ILE A 27 -30.40 -59.15 21.37
CA ILE A 27 -30.55 -58.84 19.94
C ILE A 27 -30.77 -57.34 19.75
N MET A 28 -31.63 -56.72 20.56
CA MET A 28 -31.90 -55.28 20.49
C MET A 28 -30.65 -54.46 20.81
N ARG A 29 -29.89 -54.80 21.86
CA ARG A 29 -28.64 -54.11 22.20
C ARG A 29 -27.60 -54.23 21.09
N HIS A 30 -27.49 -55.40 20.46
CA HIS A 30 -26.61 -55.61 19.32
C HIS A 30 -27.04 -54.79 18.10
N SER A 31 -28.33 -54.78 17.77
CA SER A 31 -28.90 -53.97 16.70
C SER A 31 -28.69 -52.47 16.92
N LEU A 32 -28.93 -51.97 18.14
CA LEU A 32 -28.67 -50.56 18.51
C LEU A 32 -27.18 -50.20 18.41
N ALA A 33 -26.28 -51.10 18.82
CA ALA A 33 -24.85 -50.89 18.69
C ALA A 33 -24.40 -50.86 17.21
N GLN A 34 -24.96 -51.73 16.36
CA GLN A 34 -24.69 -51.73 14.92
C GLN A 34 -25.21 -50.46 14.23
N ASN A 35 -26.44 -50.03 14.54
CA ASN A 35 -27.03 -48.80 14.01
C ASN A 35 -26.21 -47.57 14.40
N ARG A 36 -25.77 -47.48 15.67
CA ARG A 36 -24.86 -46.41 16.14
C ARG A 36 -23.52 -46.40 15.39
N ARG A 37 -22.95 -47.57 15.07
CA ARG A 37 -21.71 -47.68 14.28
C ARG A 37 -21.91 -47.25 12.82
N GLN A 38 -23.04 -47.60 12.21
CA GLN A 38 -23.36 -47.19 10.83
C GLN A 38 -23.57 -45.67 10.73
N ALA A 39 -24.30 -45.06 11.67
CA ALA A 39 -24.51 -43.62 11.71
C ALA A 39 -23.17 -42.84 11.87
N ARG A 40 -22.28 -43.30 12.77
CA ARG A 40 -20.94 -42.71 12.94
C ARG A 40 -20.08 -42.82 11.68
N ARG A 41 -20.15 -43.93 10.94
CA ARG A 41 -19.43 -44.11 9.67
C ARG A 41 -19.95 -43.15 8.59
N LYS A 42 -21.27 -43.03 8.44
CA LYS A 42 -21.89 -42.08 7.50
C LYS A 42 -21.51 -40.63 7.83
N GLN A 43 -21.60 -40.23 9.10
CA GLN A 43 -21.21 -38.88 9.55
C GLN A 43 -19.72 -38.58 9.30
N LYS A 44 -18.83 -39.54 9.61
CA LYS A 44 -17.39 -39.36 9.41
C LYS A 44 -17.03 -39.29 7.92
N GLN A 45 -17.72 -40.04 7.07
CA GLN A 45 -17.54 -39.98 5.62
C GLN A 45 -18.05 -38.66 5.04
N GLN A 46 -19.23 -38.20 5.46
CA GLN A 46 -19.82 -36.93 5.04
C GLN A 46 -18.95 -35.73 5.47
N ASN A 47 -18.48 -35.71 6.72
CA ASN A 47 -17.60 -34.63 7.20
C ASN A 47 -16.26 -34.60 6.44
N ARG A 48 -15.68 -35.77 6.09
CA ARG A 48 -14.46 -35.83 5.28
C ARG A 48 -14.70 -35.28 3.87
N THR A 49 -15.77 -35.71 3.20
CA THR A 49 -16.07 -35.21 1.84
C THR A 49 -16.35 -33.71 1.83
N THR A 50 -17.11 -33.19 2.80
CA THR A 50 -17.40 -31.75 2.90
C THR A 50 -16.14 -30.92 3.14
N LEU A 51 -15.20 -31.39 3.98
CA LEU A 51 -13.93 -30.71 4.21
C LEU A 51 -13.04 -30.66 2.95
N PHE A 52 -12.98 -31.73 2.16
CA PHE A 52 -12.21 -31.75 0.91
C PHE A 52 -12.75 -30.76 -0.14
N PHE A 53 -14.07 -30.71 -0.36
CA PHE A 53 -14.67 -29.77 -1.31
C PHE A 53 -14.56 -28.31 -0.83
N ALA A 54 -14.71 -28.04 0.46
CA ALA A 54 -14.53 -26.70 1.02
C ALA A 54 -13.08 -26.19 0.88
N ALA A 55 -12.08 -27.05 1.09
CA ALA A 55 -10.67 -26.70 0.89
C ALA A 55 -10.35 -26.43 -0.59
N LEU A 56 -10.93 -27.20 -1.51
CA LEU A 56 -10.76 -27.00 -2.96
C LEU A 56 -11.38 -25.67 -3.43
N LEU A 57 -12.53 -25.28 -2.88
CA LEU A 57 -13.19 -24.00 -3.16
C LEU A 57 -12.39 -22.80 -2.60
N MET A 58 -11.77 -22.93 -1.42
CA MET A 58 -10.90 -21.88 -0.88
C MET A 58 -9.63 -21.69 -1.71
N LEU A 59 -8.97 -22.76 -2.13
CA LEU A 59 -7.74 -22.68 -2.93
C LEU A 59 -7.99 -22.10 -4.32
N THR A 60 -9.12 -22.44 -4.96
CA THR A 60 -9.50 -21.88 -6.27
C THR A 60 -9.98 -20.42 -6.17
N GLY A 61 -10.71 -20.07 -5.11
CA GLY A 61 -11.14 -18.68 -4.85
C GLY A 61 -9.98 -17.72 -4.56
N ILE A 62 -8.99 -18.15 -3.78
CA ILE A 62 -7.77 -17.37 -3.52
C ILE A 62 -6.93 -17.24 -4.79
N GLY A 63 -6.81 -18.32 -5.59
CA GLY A 63 -6.12 -18.28 -6.88
C GLY A 63 -6.77 -17.31 -7.88
N ALA A 64 -8.11 -17.26 -7.94
CA ALA A 64 -8.85 -16.32 -8.78
C ALA A 64 -8.70 -14.87 -8.31
N LEU A 65 -8.71 -14.61 -7.00
CA LEU A 65 -8.46 -13.28 -6.44
C LEU A 65 -7.02 -12.79 -6.68
N ILE A 66 -6.03 -13.68 -6.59
CA ILE A 66 -4.64 -13.36 -6.93
C ILE A 66 -4.49 -13.10 -8.44
N TRP A 67 -5.10 -13.91 -9.31
CA TRP A 67 -5.02 -13.73 -10.76
C TRP A 67 -5.75 -12.45 -11.23
N MET A 68 -6.85 -12.09 -10.59
CA MET A 68 -7.61 -10.87 -10.88
C MET A 68 -6.97 -9.61 -10.28
N GLY A 69 -6.33 -9.71 -9.11
CA GLY A 69 -5.57 -8.62 -8.49
C GLY A 69 -4.25 -8.30 -9.21
N VAL A 70 -3.57 -9.31 -9.76
CA VAL A 70 -2.32 -9.10 -10.53
C VAL A 70 -2.59 -8.39 -11.86
N LYS A 71 -3.75 -8.59 -12.50
CA LYS A 71 -4.09 -7.91 -13.76
C LYS A 71 -4.35 -6.41 -13.60
N SER A 72 -4.78 -5.94 -12.43
CA SER A 72 -5.00 -4.51 -12.19
C SER A 72 -3.73 -3.75 -11.75
N VAL A 73 -2.67 -4.44 -11.35
CA VAL A 73 -1.36 -3.83 -11.01
C VAL A 73 -0.44 -3.73 -12.23
N SER A 74 -0.75 -4.39 -13.35
CA SER A 74 0.08 -4.37 -14.56
C SER A 74 -0.20 -3.22 -15.54
N ASP A 75 -1.18 -2.34 -15.29
CA ASP A 75 -1.48 -1.19 -16.16
C ASP A 75 -1.01 0.16 -15.61
N SER A 76 -0.41 0.21 -14.41
CA SER A 76 0.44 1.36 -14.08
C SER A 76 1.72 1.23 -14.89
N LYS A 77 1.83 2.03 -15.95
CA LYS A 77 3.08 2.42 -16.61
C LYS A 77 4.04 3.02 -15.57
N TYR A 78 4.62 2.17 -14.72
CA TYR A 78 5.88 2.46 -14.06
C TYR A 78 6.92 2.04 -15.10
N SER A 79 7.20 2.95 -16.03
CA SER A 79 8.42 2.87 -16.83
C SER A 79 9.55 2.61 -15.83
N GLN A 80 10.29 1.54 -16.09
CA GLN A 80 11.56 1.23 -15.42
C GLN A 80 12.57 2.29 -15.86
N GLU A 81 12.36 3.51 -15.38
CA GLU A 81 13.32 4.56 -15.46
C GLU A 81 14.36 4.28 -14.37
N SER A 82 15.48 3.71 -14.86
CA SER A 82 16.68 3.39 -14.11
C SER A 82 17.09 4.53 -13.16
N PRO A 83 17.67 4.22 -11.97
CA PRO A 83 18.28 5.22 -11.07
C PRO A 83 19.30 6.16 -11.69
N ALA A 84 19.75 5.86 -12.91
CA ALA A 84 20.60 6.72 -13.71
C ALA A 84 19.90 7.99 -14.24
N LEU A 85 18.57 8.06 -14.26
CA LEU A 85 17.82 9.09 -14.99
C LEU A 85 17.60 10.40 -14.25
N MET A 86 17.95 10.46 -12.97
CA MET A 86 17.84 11.69 -12.15
C MET A 86 19.22 12.26 -11.80
N GLN A 87 20.17 12.08 -12.72
CA GLN A 87 21.50 12.66 -12.68
C GLN A 87 21.62 13.73 -13.75
N ALA A 88 22.63 14.60 -13.62
CA ALA A 88 22.96 15.58 -14.63
C ALA A 88 23.10 14.94 -16.02
N GLY A 89 22.54 15.61 -17.04
CA GLY A 89 22.50 15.18 -18.44
C GLY A 89 21.20 14.49 -18.88
N ASN A 90 20.33 14.09 -17.94
CA ASN A 90 19.06 13.43 -18.27
C ASN A 90 17.88 14.40 -18.37
N GLN A 91 16.81 13.97 -19.03
CA GLN A 91 15.55 14.71 -19.05
C GLN A 91 14.87 14.62 -17.67
N ALA A 92 14.44 15.75 -17.13
CA ALA A 92 13.60 15.79 -15.95
C ALA A 92 12.25 15.13 -16.26
N LEU A 93 11.75 14.31 -15.33
CA LEU A 93 10.46 13.65 -15.51
C LEU A 93 9.32 14.59 -15.14
N ASP A 94 8.29 14.61 -15.97
CA ASP A 94 7.13 15.41 -15.67
C ASP A 94 6.37 14.86 -14.45
N PHE A 95 5.74 15.77 -13.71
CA PHE A 95 4.85 15.48 -12.59
C PHE A 95 3.82 16.59 -12.49
N GLU A 96 2.73 16.34 -11.77
CA GLU A 96 1.70 17.33 -11.46
C GLU A 96 1.42 17.30 -9.96
N LEU A 97 1.50 18.47 -9.31
CA LEU A 97 1.29 18.61 -7.86
C LEU A 97 0.33 19.77 -7.57
N ALA A 98 -0.35 19.68 -6.43
CA ALA A 98 -1.13 20.80 -5.91
C ALA A 98 -0.21 21.96 -5.49
N SER A 99 -0.56 23.18 -5.88
CA SER A 99 0.16 24.40 -5.49
C SER A 99 -0.47 25.04 -4.25
N LEU A 100 0.38 25.59 -3.36
CA LEU A 100 -0.11 26.45 -2.28
C LEU A 100 -0.82 27.72 -2.78
N ASN A 101 -0.57 28.15 -4.02
CA ASN A 101 -1.27 29.28 -4.62
C ASN A 101 -2.61 28.88 -5.26
N GLY A 102 -2.99 27.60 -5.14
CA GLY A 102 -4.21 27.03 -5.69
C GLY A 102 -3.99 26.36 -7.05
N GLY A 103 -4.87 25.41 -7.36
CA GLY A 103 -4.78 24.60 -8.57
C GLY A 103 -3.66 23.57 -8.54
N ASN A 104 -3.50 22.89 -9.67
CA ASN A 104 -2.40 21.99 -9.92
C ASN A 104 -1.40 22.65 -10.86
N VAL A 105 -0.14 22.28 -10.70
CA VAL A 105 0.98 22.78 -11.49
C VAL A 105 1.81 21.58 -11.92
N ALA A 106 2.10 21.50 -13.22
CA ALA A 106 2.99 20.52 -13.80
C ALA A 106 4.41 21.07 -13.95
N LEU A 107 5.43 20.21 -13.93
CA LEU A 107 6.80 20.65 -14.25
C LEU A 107 6.86 21.19 -15.68
N SER A 108 6.14 20.56 -16.60
CA SER A 108 6.03 20.97 -18.00
C SER A 108 5.39 22.34 -18.22
N ASP A 109 4.68 22.91 -17.23
CA ASP A 109 4.16 24.28 -17.31
C ASP A 109 5.27 25.34 -17.35
N TYR A 110 6.50 24.98 -16.92
CA TYR A 110 7.67 25.86 -16.88
C TYR A 110 8.66 25.61 -18.03
N GLN A 111 8.27 24.91 -19.09
CA GLN A 111 9.12 24.75 -20.27
C GLN A 111 9.61 26.10 -20.81
N GLY A 112 10.89 26.17 -21.19
CA GLY A 112 11.55 27.39 -21.63
C GLY A 112 12.12 28.26 -20.50
N GLN A 113 11.86 27.92 -19.24
CA GLN A 113 12.48 28.54 -18.05
C GLN A 113 13.58 27.64 -17.47
N ILE A 114 14.52 28.24 -16.76
CA ILE A 114 15.43 27.49 -15.89
C ILE A 114 14.68 27.20 -14.59
N ILE A 115 14.62 25.94 -14.19
CA ILE A 115 13.86 25.51 -13.01
C ILE A 115 14.84 25.09 -11.92
N ILE A 116 14.72 25.73 -10.76
CA ILE A 116 15.39 25.33 -9.51
C ILE A 116 14.37 24.56 -8.69
N MET A 117 14.35 23.24 -8.83
CA MET A 117 13.44 22.38 -8.08
C MET A 117 14.09 21.99 -6.76
N ASN A 118 13.55 22.50 -5.65
CA ASN A 118 14.09 22.28 -4.31
C ASN A 118 13.15 21.38 -3.51
N MET A 119 13.63 20.22 -3.11
CA MET A 119 12.91 19.24 -2.28
C MET A 119 13.20 19.54 -0.80
N TRP A 120 12.16 19.85 -0.02
CA TRP A 120 12.32 20.36 1.35
C TRP A 120 11.20 19.93 2.31
N ALA A 121 11.38 20.24 3.60
CA ALA A 121 10.35 20.08 4.63
C ALA A 121 10.49 21.16 5.72
N THR A 122 9.39 21.55 6.37
CA THR A 122 9.36 22.62 7.40
C THR A 122 10.15 22.26 8.66
N TRP A 123 10.24 20.96 8.98
CA TRP A 123 10.97 20.45 10.13
C TRP A 123 12.47 20.25 9.88
N CYS A 124 12.93 20.42 8.63
CA CYS A 124 14.32 20.20 8.21
C CYS A 124 15.18 21.47 8.48
N PRO A 125 16.11 21.47 9.44
CA PRO A 125 16.92 22.64 9.76
C PRO A 125 17.75 23.21 8.59
N PRO A 126 18.50 22.41 7.80
CA PRO A 126 19.25 22.97 6.67
C PRO A 126 18.33 23.55 5.60
N CYS A 127 17.14 22.96 5.38
CA CYS A 127 16.14 23.50 4.46
C CYS A 127 15.69 24.90 4.89
N ARG A 128 15.38 25.08 6.17
CA ARG A 128 14.98 26.40 6.70
C ARG A 128 16.09 27.45 6.55
N ALA A 129 17.36 27.04 6.62
CA ALA A 129 18.50 27.93 6.49
C ALA A 129 18.73 28.41 5.04
N GLU A 130 18.42 27.61 4.03
CA GLU A 130 18.58 27.99 2.61
C GLU A 130 17.38 28.74 2.01
N MET A 131 16.18 28.65 2.59
CA MET A 131 15.00 29.27 1.99
C MET A 131 15.10 30.80 1.78
N PRO A 132 15.69 31.59 2.69
CA PRO A 132 15.94 33.01 2.43
C PRO A 132 16.86 33.25 1.22
N GLU A 133 17.89 32.43 1.06
CA GLU A 133 18.84 32.50 -0.06
C GLU A 133 18.15 32.12 -1.38
N LEU A 134 17.31 31.08 -1.36
CA LEU A 134 16.49 30.67 -2.50
C LEU A 134 15.49 31.76 -2.91
N ASP A 135 14.84 32.40 -1.94
CA ASP A 135 13.89 33.48 -2.20
C ASP A 135 14.59 34.72 -2.78
N GLN A 136 15.74 35.09 -2.22
CA GLN A 136 16.54 36.19 -2.75
C GLN A 136 16.99 35.93 -4.19
N PHE A 137 17.51 34.74 -4.46
CA PHE A 137 17.90 34.32 -5.81
C PHE A 137 16.70 34.35 -6.77
N TYR A 138 15.54 33.81 -6.37
CA TYR A 138 14.32 33.83 -7.17
C TYR A 138 13.88 35.25 -7.51
N GLN A 139 13.88 36.15 -6.53
CA GLN A 139 13.46 37.53 -6.72
C GLN A 139 14.33 38.28 -7.73
N THR A 140 15.64 38.01 -7.71
CA THR A 140 16.61 38.58 -8.64
C THR A 140 16.41 38.05 -10.06
N HIS A 141 16.28 36.72 -10.22
CA HIS A 141 16.37 36.07 -11.55
C HIS A 141 15.04 35.72 -12.20
N LYS A 142 13.90 35.92 -11.53
CA LYS A 142 12.57 35.60 -12.11
C LYS A 142 12.29 36.35 -13.42
N ALA A 143 12.81 37.56 -13.58
CA ALA A 143 12.65 38.35 -14.80
C ALA A 143 13.52 37.81 -15.97
N GLU A 144 14.54 37.02 -15.66
CA GLU A 144 15.47 36.41 -16.63
C GLU A 144 14.99 35.01 -17.08
N GLY A 145 13.82 34.59 -16.57
CA GLY A 145 13.22 33.29 -16.89
C GLY A 145 13.70 32.16 -15.99
N VAL A 146 14.03 32.46 -14.73
CA VAL A 146 14.30 31.47 -13.69
C VAL A 146 13.09 31.31 -12.78
N VAL A 147 12.77 30.07 -12.40
CA VAL A 147 11.74 29.78 -11.41
C VAL A 147 12.29 28.86 -10.33
N VAL A 148 11.99 29.18 -9.07
CA VAL A 148 12.20 28.25 -7.95
C VAL A 148 10.89 27.51 -7.70
N LEU A 149 10.91 26.17 -7.81
CA LEU A 149 9.79 25.31 -7.43
C LEU A 149 10.15 24.59 -6.14
N ALA A 150 9.61 25.08 -5.03
CA ALA A 150 9.84 24.50 -3.71
C ALA A 150 8.84 23.36 -3.46
N VAL A 151 9.27 22.13 -3.71
CA VAL A 151 8.46 20.91 -3.55
C VAL A 151 8.57 20.43 -2.11
N ASN A 152 7.50 20.64 -1.34
CA ASN A 152 7.42 20.22 0.05
C ASN A 152 7.02 18.74 0.13
N GLY A 153 7.80 17.93 0.86
CA GLY A 153 7.58 16.49 0.96
C GLY A 153 6.75 16.08 2.18
N GLN A 154 5.62 15.42 1.92
CA GLN A 154 4.80 14.70 2.90
C GLN A 154 4.27 15.56 4.07
N GLU A 155 4.06 16.86 3.87
CA GLU A 155 3.38 17.72 4.84
C GLU A 155 2.09 18.30 4.26
N SER A 156 1.08 18.45 5.11
CA SER A 156 -0.20 19.03 4.70
C SER A 156 -0.08 20.52 4.43
N GLU A 157 -0.95 21.07 3.58
CA GLU A 157 -1.09 22.51 3.38
C GLU A 157 -1.18 23.30 4.71
N GLY A 158 -1.91 22.76 5.70
CA GLY A 158 -2.07 23.39 7.01
C GLY A 158 -0.77 23.53 7.82
N THR A 159 0.26 22.74 7.50
CA THR A 159 1.60 22.84 8.07
C THR A 159 2.46 23.83 7.26
N VAL A 160 2.41 23.72 5.94
CA VAL A 160 3.33 24.44 5.04
C VAL A 160 2.93 25.90 4.86
N ARG A 161 1.63 26.19 4.68
CA ARG A 161 1.13 27.55 4.40
C ARG A 161 1.50 28.55 5.50
N PRO A 162 1.31 28.27 6.81
CA PRO A 162 1.71 29.20 7.87
C PRO A 162 3.22 29.46 7.88
N PHE A 163 4.04 28.44 7.59
CA PHE A 163 5.49 28.58 7.54
C PHE A 163 5.92 29.54 6.41
N ILE A 164 5.36 29.37 5.21
CA ILE A 164 5.66 30.23 4.05
C ILE A 164 5.22 31.66 4.33
N GLN A 165 4.01 31.85 4.86
CA GLN A 165 3.47 33.17 5.18
C GLN A 165 4.26 33.89 6.28
N ALA A 166 4.67 33.18 7.34
CA ALA A 166 5.41 33.77 8.44
C ALA A 166 6.79 34.31 8.01
N ASN A 167 7.40 33.71 6.98
CA ASN A 167 8.70 34.10 6.48
C ASN A 167 8.63 34.98 5.21
N ASN A 168 7.44 35.22 4.66
CA ASN A 168 7.20 35.99 3.44
C ASN A 168 7.92 35.46 2.20
N PHE A 169 8.11 34.14 2.08
CA PHE A 169 8.66 33.55 0.87
C PHE A 169 7.67 33.66 -0.29
N THR A 170 8.20 33.84 -1.49
CA THR A 170 7.45 34.29 -2.66
C THR A 170 7.52 33.34 -3.85
N PHE A 171 8.46 32.39 -3.84
CA PHE A 171 8.52 31.35 -4.85
C PHE A 171 7.29 30.42 -4.79
N PRO A 172 6.90 29.82 -5.93
CA PRO A 172 5.91 28.76 -5.95
C PRO A 172 6.26 27.59 -5.03
N VAL A 173 5.26 27.14 -4.25
CA VAL A 173 5.39 25.97 -3.36
C VAL A 173 4.39 24.90 -3.80
N LEU A 174 4.90 23.69 -4.02
CA LEU A 174 4.14 22.52 -4.44
C LEU A 174 4.10 21.49 -3.31
N LEU A 175 3.01 20.73 -3.22
CA LEU A 175 2.79 19.76 -2.13
C LEU A 175 2.90 18.31 -2.65
N ASP A 176 4.02 17.65 -2.39
CA ASP A 176 4.22 16.22 -2.64
C ASP A 176 3.70 15.40 -1.44
N LEU A 177 2.38 15.39 -1.27
CA LEU A 177 1.69 14.81 -0.10
C LEU A 177 2.02 13.32 0.09
N ASP A 178 2.14 12.57 -1.00
CA ASP A 178 2.40 11.12 -0.98
C ASP A 178 3.89 10.78 -1.10
N GLY A 179 4.76 11.78 -1.29
CA GLY A 179 6.20 11.61 -1.48
C GLY A 179 6.56 10.95 -2.82
N GLU A 180 5.67 10.98 -3.81
CA GLU A 180 5.87 10.28 -5.09
C GLU A 180 6.92 10.98 -5.93
N VAL A 181 6.88 12.31 -6.01
CA VAL A 181 7.90 13.09 -6.74
C VAL A 181 9.26 12.92 -6.07
N GLY A 182 9.34 12.95 -4.74
CA GLY A 182 10.57 12.68 -4.02
C GLY A 182 11.15 11.28 -4.30
N ARG A 183 10.31 10.25 -4.42
CA ARG A 183 10.75 8.89 -4.83
C ARG A 183 11.22 8.86 -6.27
N GLN A 184 10.45 9.45 -7.19
CA GLN A 184 10.73 9.49 -8.62
C GLN A 184 12.07 10.19 -8.90
N TYR A 185 12.34 11.30 -8.22
CA TYR A 185 13.58 12.06 -8.35
C TYR A 185 14.74 11.49 -7.51
N MET A 186 14.50 10.47 -6.69
CA MET A 186 15.48 9.89 -5.77
C MET A 186 16.01 10.89 -4.73
N ALA A 187 15.19 11.85 -4.33
CA ALA A 187 15.47 12.81 -3.27
C ALA A 187 15.34 12.13 -1.89
N ARG A 188 16.33 11.29 -1.55
CA ARG A 188 16.35 10.48 -0.31
C ARG A 188 16.65 11.29 0.96
N SER A 189 17.01 12.56 0.80
CA SER A 189 17.40 13.46 1.89
C SER A 189 16.98 14.88 1.56
N PHE A 190 16.60 15.63 2.59
CA PHE A 190 16.34 17.05 2.47
C PHE A 190 17.52 17.88 3.02
N PRO A 191 17.83 19.02 2.38
CA PRO A 191 17.33 19.44 1.09
C PRO A 191 18.01 18.71 -0.08
N THR A 192 17.33 18.62 -1.22
CA THR A 192 17.94 18.24 -2.50
C THR A 192 17.46 19.21 -3.57
N THR A 193 18.39 19.82 -4.30
CA THR A 193 18.11 20.81 -5.35
C THR A 193 18.50 20.26 -6.71
N TYR A 194 17.58 20.34 -7.66
CA TYR A 194 17.80 20.03 -9.07
C TYR A 194 17.77 21.34 -9.86
N VAL A 195 18.79 21.58 -10.67
CA VAL A 195 18.80 22.69 -11.64
C VAL A 195 18.50 22.10 -13.00
N ILE A 196 17.43 22.58 -13.62
CA ILE A 196 16.90 22.07 -14.88
C ILE A 196 16.96 23.21 -15.91
N ASP A 197 17.54 22.95 -17.08
CA ASP A 197 17.66 23.94 -18.16
C ASP A 197 16.33 24.24 -18.86
N ARG A 198 16.35 25.19 -19.79
CA ARG A 198 15.17 25.60 -20.59
C ARG A 198 14.59 24.47 -21.45
N ASN A 199 15.36 23.42 -21.72
CA ASN A 199 14.94 22.24 -22.48
C ASN A 199 14.41 21.11 -21.59
N GLY A 200 14.36 21.31 -20.27
CA GLY A 200 13.93 20.31 -19.32
C GLY A 200 15.00 19.26 -18.98
N ARG A 201 16.28 19.53 -19.23
CA ARG A 201 17.40 18.65 -18.83
C ARG A 201 17.93 19.04 -17.47
N ILE A 202 18.18 18.05 -16.62
CA ILE A 202 18.84 18.23 -15.34
C ILE A 202 20.31 18.56 -15.61
N GLU A 203 20.75 19.77 -15.28
CA GLU A 203 22.15 20.20 -15.41
C GLU A 203 22.93 19.99 -14.11
N HIS A 204 22.24 20.09 -12.97
CA HIS A 204 22.88 19.92 -11.67
C HIS A 204 21.95 19.24 -10.67
N VAL A 205 22.56 18.45 -9.76
CA VAL A 205 21.88 17.89 -8.59
C VAL A 205 22.75 18.12 -7.37
N LYS A 206 22.22 18.84 -6.40
CA LYS A 206 22.89 19.13 -5.14
C LYS A 206 22.12 18.49 -3.99
N VAL A 207 22.80 17.69 -3.19
CA VAL A 207 22.27 17.19 -1.91
C VAL A 207 22.85 18.03 -0.78
N GLY A 208 22.00 18.42 0.16
CA GLY A 208 22.36 19.29 1.28
C GLY A 208 22.16 20.77 0.95
N GLN A 209 22.43 21.61 1.95
CA GLN A 209 22.15 23.05 1.89
C GLN A 209 22.83 23.72 0.69
N ILE A 210 22.09 24.60 0.01
CA ILE A 210 22.60 25.46 -1.08
C ILE A 210 22.56 26.95 -0.65
N SER A 211 23.52 27.74 -1.14
CA SER A 211 23.56 29.20 -0.95
C SER A 211 23.22 29.94 -2.24
N GLU A 212 22.84 31.22 -2.13
CA GLU A 212 22.61 32.08 -3.30
C GLU A 212 23.86 32.10 -4.20
N SER A 213 25.05 32.28 -3.61
CA SER A 213 26.31 32.30 -4.35
C SER A 213 26.63 31.00 -5.11
N GLU A 214 26.17 29.84 -4.61
CA GLU A 214 26.33 28.56 -5.30
C GLU A 214 25.33 28.46 -6.47
N LEU A 215 24.08 28.91 -6.27
CA LEU A 215 23.08 29.03 -7.34
C LEU A 215 23.57 29.94 -8.46
N GLU A 216 24.14 31.11 -8.15
CA GLU A 216 24.69 32.02 -9.15
C GLU A 216 25.76 31.34 -10.02
N GLN A 217 26.67 30.57 -9.41
CA GLN A 217 27.73 29.87 -10.13
C GLN A 217 27.17 28.78 -11.06
N ILE A 218 26.10 28.10 -10.65
CA ILE A 218 25.47 27.02 -11.42
C ILE A 218 24.58 27.58 -12.53
N VAL A 219 23.83 28.65 -12.27
CA VAL A 219 22.78 29.16 -13.15
C VAL A 219 23.29 30.20 -14.14
N ALA A 220 24.30 31.01 -13.80
CA ALA A 220 24.83 32.04 -14.71
C ALA A 220 25.24 31.52 -16.10
N PRO A 221 25.83 30.31 -16.24
CA PRO A 221 26.11 29.74 -17.56
C PRO A 221 24.85 29.39 -18.38
N LEU A 222 23.70 29.17 -17.73
CA LEU A 222 22.44 28.78 -18.36
C LEU A 222 21.57 29.96 -18.81
N LEU A 223 21.90 31.17 -18.35
CA LEU A 223 21.16 32.40 -18.68
C LEU A 223 21.50 32.97 -20.08
N GLN A 224 22.51 32.43 -20.75
CA GLN A 224 23.08 32.95 -22.02
C GLN A 224 22.28 32.55 -23.26
#